data_AF-A0A6L7WI22-F1
#
_entry.id   AF-A0A6L7WI22-F1
#
_cell.length_a   1.000
_cell.length_b   1.000
_cell.length_c   1.000
_cell.angle_alpha   90.00
_cell.angle_beta   90.00
_cell.angle_gamma   90.00
#
_symmetry.space_group_name_H-M   'P 1'
#
loop_
_entity.id
_entity.type
_entity.pdbx_description
1 polymer ?
#
loop_
_entity_poly.entity_id
_entity_poly.type
_entity_poly.pdbx_seq_one_letter_code
_entity_poly.pdbx_strand_id
1 'polypeptide(L)'
;MQMHEERVEEAPDVSDLVSRLEAEADEEVAPGSITLRWGRGQIAVVKRAAAILGVPYQTYLKQVVFRQALDDIEHAEAVLGAERQSRRSRRRSGSS
;
A
#
# COMPACT_ATOMS: atom_id res chain seq x y z
N MET A 1 -35.22 -9.04 8.38
CA MET A 1 -33.91 -8.85 7.71
C MET A 1 -32.83 -9.34 8.68
N GLN A 2 -32.43 -10.60 8.57
CA GLN A 2 -31.26 -11.13 9.30
C GLN A 2 -30.10 -11.10 8.31
N MET A 3 -29.05 -10.33 8.64
CA MET A 3 -27.81 -10.35 7.88
C MET A 3 -27.05 -11.61 8.29
N HIS A 4 -26.91 -12.56 7.36
CA HIS A 4 -25.99 -13.67 7.53
C HIS A 4 -24.57 -13.10 7.42
N GLU A 5 -23.87 -13.02 8.55
CA GLU A 5 -22.41 -12.97 8.56
C GLU A 5 -21.92 -14.33 8.04
N GLU A 6 -21.82 -14.43 6.72
CA GLU A 6 -21.12 -15.53 6.06
C GLU A 6 -19.64 -15.40 6.40
N ARG A 7 -19.27 -16.06 7.50
CA ARG A 7 -17.90 -16.26 7.94
C ARG A 7 -17.24 -17.09 6.83
N VAL A 8 -16.53 -16.44 5.92
CA VAL A 8 -15.69 -17.08 4.91
C VAL A 8 -14.67 -17.94 5.65
N GLU A 9 -14.96 -19.23 5.75
CA GLU A 9 -14.04 -20.24 6.24
C GLU A 9 -12.98 -20.38 5.15
N GLU A 10 -11.87 -19.65 5.29
CA GLU A 10 -10.70 -19.81 4.42
C GLU A 10 -10.25 -21.27 4.53
N ALA A 11 -10.48 -22.04 3.46
CA ALA A 11 -10.09 -23.44 3.42
C ALA A 11 -8.58 -23.55 3.74
N PRO A 12 -8.17 -24.45 4.65
CA PRO A 12 -6.80 -24.52 5.16
C PRO A 12 -5.75 -24.68 4.04
N ASP A 13 -6.12 -25.32 2.93
CA ASP A 13 -5.27 -25.52 1.75
C ASP A 13 -4.83 -24.21 1.06
N VAL A 14 -5.68 -23.17 1.08
CA VAL A 14 -5.37 -21.90 0.42
C VAL A 14 -4.35 -21.11 1.26
N SER A 15 -4.47 -21.18 2.59
CA SER A 15 -3.52 -20.54 3.50
C SER A 15 -2.11 -21.12 3.33
N ASP A 16 -1.99 -22.45 3.25
CA ASP A 16 -0.70 -23.12 3.12
C ASP A 16 -0.05 -22.89 1.76
N LEU A 17 -0.84 -22.85 0.68
CA LEU A 17 -0.36 -22.53 -0.66
C LEU A 17 0.15 -21.09 -0.75
N VAL A 18 -0.59 -20.14 -0.18
CA VAL A 18 -0.19 -18.73 -0.15
C VAL A 18 1.11 -18.56 0.65
N SER A 19 1.26 -19.23 1.79
CA SER A 19 2.50 -19.17 2.58
C SER A 19 3.73 -19.70 1.84
N ARG A 20 3.58 -20.72 0.98
CA ARG A 20 4.71 -21.20 0.14
C ARG A 20 5.11 -20.18 -0.92
N LEU A 21 4.14 -19.57 -1.60
CA LEU A 21 4.38 -18.55 -2.62
C LEU A 21 4.98 -17.26 -2.02
N GLU A 22 4.64 -16.94 -0.77
CA GLU A 22 5.25 -15.83 -0.03
C GLU A 22 6.75 -16.05 0.22
N ALA A 23 7.13 -17.26 0.63
CA ALA A 23 8.53 -17.59 0.91
C ALA A 23 9.41 -17.48 -0.35
N GLU A 24 8.91 -17.95 -1.49
CA GLU A 24 9.60 -17.85 -2.78
C GLU A 24 9.78 -16.38 -3.23
N ALA A 25 8.77 -15.53 -3.02
CA ALA A 25 8.82 -14.12 -3.39
C ALA A 25 9.76 -13.27 -2.53
N ASP A 26 10.19 -13.76 -1.36
CA ASP A 26 11.10 -13.05 -0.47
C ASP A 26 12.60 -13.33 -0.74
N GLU A 27 12.95 -14.36 -1.53
CA GLU A 27 14.35 -14.71 -1.82
C GLU A 27 15.02 -13.86 -2.93
N GLU A 28 14.26 -13.13 -3.77
CA GLU A 28 14.80 -12.54 -5.01
C GLU A 28 15.42 -11.13 -4.92
N VAL A 29 15.41 -10.43 -3.77
CA VAL A 29 15.85 -9.01 -3.70
C VAL A 29 16.89 -8.81 -2.60
N ALA A 30 18.04 -8.19 -2.94
CA ALA A 30 19.09 -7.83 -1.98
C ALA A 30 18.48 -7.09 -0.75
N PRO A 31 18.38 -7.73 0.43
CA PRO A 31 17.30 -7.41 1.35
C PRO A 31 17.70 -6.35 2.38
N GLY A 32 17.04 -5.19 2.32
CA GLY A 32 16.79 -4.39 3.52
C GLY A 32 15.52 -4.91 4.17
N SER A 33 15.61 -5.50 5.36
CA SER A 33 14.42 -5.95 6.10
C SER A 33 13.82 -4.79 6.91
N ILE A 34 12.51 -4.64 6.84
CA ILE A 34 11.75 -3.69 7.65
C ILE A 34 10.76 -4.45 8.53
N THR A 35 10.73 -4.13 9.82
CA THR A 35 9.74 -4.70 10.75
C THR A 35 8.67 -3.65 11.05
N LEU A 36 7.42 -3.97 10.75
CA LEU A 36 6.27 -3.13 11.09
C LEU A 36 5.34 -3.85 12.07
N ARG A 37 4.76 -3.11 13.02
CA ARG A 37 3.77 -3.65 13.97
C ARG A 37 2.37 -3.21 13.58
N TRP A 38 1.52 -4.18 13.28
CA TRP A 38 0.15 -3.95 12.81
C TRP A 38 -0.85 -4.64 13.74
N GLY A 39 -2.03 -4.07 13.90
CA GLY A 39 -3.14 -4.72 14.59
C GLY A 39 -3.70 -5.87 13.76
N ARG A 40 -4.24 -6.91 14.42
CA ARG A 40 -4.82 -8.08 13.73
C ARG A 40 -5.86 -7.72 12.67
N GLY A 41 -6.73 -6.76 12.97
CA GLY A 41 -7.75 -6.29 12.02
C GLY A 41 -7.16 -5.64 10.77
N GLN A 42 -6.05 -4.91 10.90
CA GLN A 42 -5.38 -4.29 9.74
C GLN A 42 -4.76 -5.37 8.84
N ILE A 43 -4.11 -6.37 9.44
CA ILE A 43 -3.55 -7.51 8.71
C ILE A 43 -4.64 -8.24 7.93
N ALA A 44 -5.79 -8.51 8.55
CA ALA A 44 -6.91 -9.20 7.92
C ALA A 44 -7.44 -8.47 6.67
N VAL A 45 -7.54 -7.13 6.73
CA VAL A 45 -7.96 -6.32 5.58
C VAL A 45 -6.98 -6.45 4.41
N VAL A 46 -5.68 -6.35 4.68
CA VAL A 46 -4.66 -6.45 3.63
C VAL A 46 -4.61 -7.86 3.04
N LYS A 47 -4.70 -8.90 3.86
CA LYS A 47 -4.77 -10.29 3.38
C LYS A 47 -5.99 -10.52 2.47
N ARG A 48 -7.16 -10.02 2.88
CA ARG A 48 -8.38 -10.11 2.06
C ARG A 48 -8.20 -9.41 0.71
N ALA A 49 -7.57 -8.23 0.69
CA ALA A 49 -7.33 -7.50 -0.56
C ALA A 49 -6.35 -8.26 -1.48
N ALA A 50 -5.28 -8.83 -0.92
CA ALA A 50 -4.34 -9.67 -1.65
C ALA A 50 -5.02 -10.90 -2.26
N ALA A 51 -5.89 -11.57 -1.50
CA ALA A 51 -6.68 -12.72 -1.96
C ALA A 51 -7.63 -12.35 -3.11
N ILE A 52 -8.35 -11.22 -3.02
CA ILE A 52 -9.23 -10.73 -4.10
C ILE A 52 -8.46 -10.50 -5.40
N LEU A 53 -7.21 -10.02 -5.31
CA LEU A 53 -6.36 -9.74 -6.45
C LEU A 53 -5.53 -10.95 -6.91
N GLY A 54 -5.63 -12.09 -6.22
CA GLY A 54 -4.89 -13.30 -6.56
C GLY A 54 -3.38 -13.18 -6.42
N VAL A 55 -2.89 -12.32 -5.51
CA VAL A 55 -1.46 -12.09 -5.27
C VAL A 55 -1.07 -12.45 -3.83
N PRO A 56 0.18 -12.89 -3.57
CA PRO A 56 0.67 -13.12 -2.21
C PRO A 56 0.59 -11.86 -1.33
N TYR A 57 0.36 -12.00 -0.01
CA TYR A 57 0.18 -10.83 0.87
C TYR A 57 1.41 -9.93 0.91
N GLN A 58 2.62 -10.49 0.94
CA GLN A 58 3.86 -9.71 0.87
C GLN A 58 3.96 -8.93 -0.44
N THR A 59 3.64 -9.57 -1.56
CA THR A 59 3.64 -8.95 -2.89
C THR A 59 2.63 -7.81 -2.97
N TYR A 60 1.41 -8.02 -2.49
CA TYR A 60 0.38 -6.99 -2.42
C TYR A 60 0.85 -5.78 -1.59
N LEU A 61 1.41 -6.03 -0.41
CA LEU A 61 1.91 -4.97 0.47
C LEU A 61 3.01 -4.15 -0.23
N LYS A 62 3.99 -4.82 -0.85
CA LYS A 62 5.07 -4.17 -1.61
C LYS A 62 4.49 -3.30 -2.75
N GLN A 63 3.54 -3.82 -3.52
CA GLN A 63 2.90 -3.12 -4.62
C GLN A 63 2.14 -1.86 -4.17
N VAL A 64 1.32 -1.99 -3.13
CA VAL A 64 0.49 -0.88 -2.64
C VAL A 64 1.35 0.21 -2.02
N VAL A 65 2.30 -0.14 -1.16
CA VAL A 65 3.20 0.84 -0.53
C VAL A 65 4.00 1.59 -1.59
N PHE A 66 4.53 0.89 -2.59
CA PHE A 66 5.30 1.52 -3.65
C PHE A 66 4.44 2.45 -4.51
N ARG A 67 3.25 2.01 -4.93
CA ARG A 67 2.32 2.83 -5.72
C ARG A 67 1.89 4.08 -4.97
N GLN A 68 1.46 3.93 -3.72
CA GLN A 68 1.03 5.07 -2.90
C GLN A 68 2.17 6.07 -2.68
N ALA A 69 3.41 5.58 -2.48
CA ALA A 69 4.56 6.45 -2.32
C ALA A 69 4.83 7.29 -3.58
N LEU A 70 4.68 6.71 -4.79
CA LEU A 70 4.80 7.46 -6.04
C LEU A 70 3.72 8.55 -6.14
N ASP A 71 2.47 8.19 -5.87
CA ASP A 71 1.35 9.13 -5.91
C ASP A 71 1.55 10.26 -4.88
N ASP A 72 1.98 9.95 -3.66
CA ASP A 72 2.23 10.93 -2.61
C ASP A 72 3.36 11.90 -2.98
N ILE A 73 4.43 11.38 -3.60
CA ILE A 73 5.54 12.21 -4.12
C ILE A 73 5.03 13.16 -5.19
N GLU A 74 4.29 12.67 -6.18
CA GLU A 74 3.76 13.50 -7.27
C GLU A 74 2.86 14.62 -6.72
N HIS A 75 1.94 14.29 -5.82
CA HIS A 75 1.05 15.27 -5.19
C HIS A 75 1.83 16.31 -4.36
N ALA A 76 2.81 15.86 -3.57
CA ALA A 76 3.63 16.76 -2.76
C ALA A 76 4.43 17.73 -3.64
N GLU A 77 5.03 17.25 -4.72
CA GLU A 77 5.78 18.08 -5.67
C GLU A 77 4.88 19.09 -6.39
N ALA A 78 3.66 18.70 -6.77
CA ALA A 78 2.70 19.60 -7.40
C ALA A 78 2.31 20.78 -6.48
N VAL A 79 2.02 20.49 -5.19
CA VAL A 79 1.68 21.51 -4.20
C VAL A 79 2.87 22.43 -3.93
N LEU A 80 4.05 21.86 -3.68
CA LEU A 80 5.27 22.64 -3.41
C LEU A 80 5.69 23.49 -4.62
N GLY A 81 5.48 22.99 -5.84
CA GLY A 81 5.69 23.72 -7.09
C GLY A 81 4.74 24.92 -7.23
N ALA A 82 3.46 24.73 -6.94
CA ALA A 82 2.44 25.79 -6.98
C ALA A 82 2.69 26.90 -5.93
N GLU A 83 3.11 26.53 -4.72
CA GLU A 83 3.49 27.50 -3.68
C GLU A 83 4.70 28.37 -4.09
N ARG A 84 5.69 27.77 -4.75
CA ARG A 84 6.85 28.52 -5.27
C ARG A 84 6.44 29.52 -6.34
N GLN A 85 5.55 29.13 -7.25
CA GLN A 85 5.07 30.01 -8.32
C GLN A 85 4.22 31.17 -7.78
N SER A 86 3.29 30.89 -6.86
CA SER A 86 2.46 31.92 -6.24
C SER A 86 3.27 32.95 -5.43
N ARG A 87 4.29 32.51 -4.68
CA ARG A 87 5.25 33.40 -3.99
C ARG A 87 6.03 34.27 -4.97
N ARG A 88 6.43 33.73 -6.13
CA ARG A 88 7.18 34.46 -7.15
C ARG A 88 6.33 35.50 -7.87
N SER A 89 5.06 35.19 -8.15
CA SER A 89 4.11 36.13 -8.75
C SER A 89 3.77 37.29 -7.81
N ARG A 90 3.53 37.02 -6.51
CA ARG A 90 3.27 38.07 -5.50
C ARG A 90 4.42 39.06 -5.32
N ARG A 91 5.67 38.58 -5.43
CA ARG A 91 6.87 39.44 -5.38
C ARG A 91 7.01 40.36 -6.59
N ARG A 92 6.49 39.96 -7.76
CA ARG A 92 6.53 40.76 -8.99
C ARG A 92 5.43 41.82 -9.05
N SER A 93 4.27 41.56 -8.46
CA SER A 93 3.12 42.48 -8.48
C SER A 93 3.16 43.57 -7.40
N GLY A 94 4.06 43.49 -6.41
CA GLY A 94 4.18 44.46 -5.32
C GLY A 94 5.27 45.53 -5.50
N SER A 95 5.81 45.68 -6.71
CA SER A 95 6.94 46.59 -7.02
C SER A 95 6.60 47.65 -8.06
N SER A 96 5.32 48.06 -8.14
CA SER A 96 4.85 49.18 -8.97
C SER A 96 4.19 50.24 -8.11
#